data_AF-A0A5J4QZB7-F1
#
_entry.id   AF-A0A5J4QZB7-F1
#
_cell.length_a   1.000
_cell.length_b   1.000
_cell.length_c   1.000
_cell.angle_alpha   90.00
_cell.angle_beta   90.00
_cell.angle_gamma   90.00
#
_symmetry.space_group_name_H-M   'P 1'
#
loop_
_entity.id
_entity.type
_entity.pdbx_description
1 polymer ?
#
loop_
_entity_poly.entity_id
_entity_poly.type
_entity_poly.pdbx_seq_one_letter_code
_entity_poly.pdbx_strand_id
1 'polypeptide(L)' 'MAESHPMEGQTNKKGKKPQVGHLKMVVIHDLKSDTITSMVEKNISKESIIDSDLSTSYIHLKDIVKEHRGCNSFDLI' A
#
# COMPACT_ATOMS: atom_id res chain seq x y z
N MET A 1 1.50 -9.81 12.26
CA MET A 1 1.51 -8.71 11.27
C MET A 1 1.05 -7.46 11.97
N ALA A 2 1.66 -6.31 11.70
CA ALA A 2 1.17 -5.02 12.15
C ALA A 2 0.74 -4.26 10.88
N GLU A 3 -0.56 -4.03 10.72
CA GLU A 3 -1.12 -3.33 9.57
C GLU A 3 -1.22 -1.84 9.91
N SER A 4 -0.88 -0.96 8.97
CA SER A 4 -0.99 0.49 9.15
C SER A 4 -2.40 0.97 8.85
N HIS A 5 -2.96 1.84 9.69
CA HIS A 5 -4.24 2.49 9.42
C HIS A 5 -4.03 3.89 8.82
N PRO A 6 -4.76 4.27 7.74
CA PRO A 6 -4.73 5.63 7.23
C PRO A 6 -5.24 6.62 8.28
N MET A 7 -4.53 7.72 8.48
CA MET A 7 -4.95 8.82 9.37
C MET A 7 -5.36 10.03 8.54
N GLU A 8 -6.65 10.32 8.48
CA GLU A 8 -7.14 11.59 7.96
C GLU A 8 -7.10 12.69 9.04
N GLY A 9 -6.58 13.87 8.69
CA GLY A 9 -6.91 15.12 9.38
C GLY A 9 -6.17 15.50 10.66
N GLN A 10 -5.10 14.83 11.10
CA GLN A 10 -4.37 15.25 12.31
C GLN A 10 -3.10 16.07 12.02
N THR A 11 -3.27 17.37 11.74
CA THR A 11 -2.25 18.38 12.10
C THR A 11 -2.69 19.09 13.37
N ASN A 12 -2.29 18.58 14.53
CA ASN A 12 -2.58 19.25 15.79
C ASN A 12 -1.71 20.51 15.90
N LYS A 13 -2.33 21.69 15.95
CA LYS A 13 -1.69 23.00 16.28
C LYS A 13 -0.93 23.03 17.63
N LYS A 14 -0.89 21.91 18.37
CA LYS A 14 -0.31 21.75 19.73
C LYS A 14 0.67 20.55 19.87
N GLY A 15 1.44 20.23 18.83
CA GLY A 15 2.76 19.61 19.03
C GLY A 15 2.84 18.13 19.39
N LYS A 16 1.76 17.33 19.28
CA LYS A 16 1.93 15.87 19.26
C LYS A 16 2.40 15.44 17.87
N LYS A 17 3.66 14.99 17.79
CA LYS A 17 4.25 14.41 16.58
C LYS A 17 3.39 13.23 16.11
N PRO A 18 3.05 13.13 14.82
CA PRO A 18 2.43 11.91 14.30
C PRO A 18 3.38 10.74 14.58
N GLN A 19 2.89 9.71 15.26
CA GLN A 19 3.64 8.46 15.37
C GLN A 19 3.64 7.83 13.99
N VAL A 20 4.76 7.95 13.28
CA VAL A 20 5.00 7.15 12.09
C VAL A 20 5.13 5.70 12.56
N GLY A 21 4.21 4.85 12.10
CA GLY A 21 4.28 3.41 12.36
C GLY A 21 5.57 2.81 11.82
N HIS A 22 5.83 1.55 12.17
CA HIS A 22 6.97 0.80 11.63
C HIS A 22 6.73 0.55 10.14
N LEU A 23 7.57 1.13 9.27
CA LEU A 23 7.57 0.81 7.84
C LEU A 23 8.39 -0.47 7.62
N LYS A 24 7.70 -1.58 7.37
CA LYS A 24 8.35 -2.83 6.98
C LYS A 24 8.56 -2.81 5.47
N MET A 25 9.81 -2.68 5.03
CA MET A 25 10.16 -2.82 3.61
C MET A 25 10.71 -4.22 3.34
N VAL A 26 10.31 -4.78 2.21
CA VAL A 26 10.87 -6.04 1.69
C VAL A 26 11.54 -5.74 0.37
N VAL A 27 12.82 -6.07 0.25
CA VAL A 27 13.56 -5.91 -1.00
C VAL A 27 13.18 -7.08 -1.92
N ILE A 28 12.70 -6.75 -3.12
CA ILE A 28 12.38 -7.72 -4.17
C ILE A 28 13.44 -7.57 -5.27
N HIS A 29 13.82 -8.69 -5.88
CA HIS A 29 14.92 -8.74 -6.85
C HIS A 29 14.50 -8.32 -8.27
N ASP A 30 13.20 -8.38 -8.59
CA ASP A 30 12.64 -7.95 -9.86
C ASP A 30 11.29 -7.24 -9.70
N LEU A 31 10.86 -6.57 -10.77
CA LEU A 31 9.58 -5.84 -10.85
C LEU A 31 8.49 -6.67 -11.54
N LYS A 32 8.63 -8.00 -11.60
CA LYS A 32 7.62 -8.82 -12.27
C LYS A 32 6.36 -8.89 -11.41
N SER A 33 5.21 -8.81 -12.08
CA SER A 33 3.90 -8.90 -11.45
C SER A 33 3.73 -10.19 -10.65
N ASP A 34 4.20 -11.32 -11.17
CA ASP A 34 4.11 -12.62 -10.48
C ASP A 34 4.88 -12.61 -9.15
N THR A 35 6.11 -12.08 -9.16
CA THR A 35 6.96 -11.99 -7.98
C THR A 35 6.33 -11.09 -6.93
N ILE A 36 5.87 -9.90 -7.32
CA ILE A 36 5.26 -8.94 -6.42
C ILE A 36 3.95 -9.49 -5.85
N THR A 37 3.08 -10.06 -6.69
CA THR A 37 1.78 -10.61 -6.27
C THR A 37 1.97 -11.72 -5.24
N SER A 38 2.90 -12.66 -5.48
CA SER A 38 3.20 -13.72 -4.51
C SER A 38 3.76 -13.18 -3.19
N MET A 39 4.56 -12.12 -3.24
CA MET A 39 5.11 -11.50 -2.03
C MET A 39 4.03 -10.76 -1.23
N VAL A 40 3.15 -10.04 -1.91
CA VAL A 40 2.03 -9.33 -1.28
C VAL A 40 1.07 -10.34 -0.64
N GLU A 41 0.63 -11.36 -1.36
CA GLU A 41 -0.30 -12.38 -0.85
C GLU A 41 0.19 -13.05 0.46
N LYS A 42 1.50 -13.27 0.60
CA LYS A 42 2.10 -13.84 1.81
C LYS A 42 2.18 -12.87 2.99
N ASN A 43 2.15 -11.56 2.74
CA ASN A 43 2.46 -10.53 3.72
C ASN A 43 1.28 -9.64 4.11
N ILE A 44 0.11 -9.79 3.50
CA ILE A 44 -1.09 -9.01 3.83
C ILE A 44 -2.35 -9.86 3.93
N SER A 45 -3.41 -9.27 4.50
CA SER A 45 -4.74 -9.88 4.55
C SER A 45 -5.50 -9.67 3.25
N LYS A 46 -6.40 -10.60 2.90
CA LYS A 46 -7.32 -10.44 1.76
C LYS A 46 -8.28 -9.26 1.94
N GLU A 47 -8.51 -8.83 3.18
CA GLU A 47 -9.39 -7.69 3.50
C GLU A 47 -8.71 -6.33 3.33
N SER A 48 -7.41 -6.29 3.00
CA SER A 48 -6.65 -5.06 2.85
C SER A 48 -7.07 -4.25 1.62
N ILE A 49 -6.86 -2.93 1.69
CA ILE A 49 -7.03 -1.99 0.57
C ILE A 49 -5.64 -1.47 0.21
N ILE A 50 -5.28 -1.52 -1.08
CA ILE A 50 -3.97 -1.08 -1.59
C ILE A 50 -4.15 0.09 -2.54
N ASP A 51 -3.42 1.17 -2.29
CA ASP A 51 -3.18 2.25 -3.24
C ASP A 51 -1.78 2.07 -3.87
N SER A 52 -1.70 2.01 -5.19
CA SER A 52 -0.41 1.93 -5.91
C SER A 52 -0.34 2.90 -7.08
N ASP A 53 0.85 3.05 -7.67
CA ASP A 53 0.94 3.59 -9.02
C ASP A 53 0.30 2.59 -10.02
N LEU A 54 -0.11 3.06 -11.19
CA LEU A 54 -0.74 2.24 -12.23
C LEU A 54 0.29 1.43 -13.05
N SER A 55 1.43 1.06 -12.47
CA SER A 55 2.43 0.22 -13.13
C SER A 55 1.86 -1.15 -13.50
N THR A 56 2.34 -1.71 -14.61
CA THR A 56 2.03 -3.07 -15.05
C THR A 56 2.47 -4.14 -14.04
N SER A 57 3.35 -3.76 -13.10
CA SER A 57 3.83 -4.63 -12.02
C SER A 57 2.75 -4.97 -10.99
N TYR A 58 1.68 -4.17 -10.89
CA TYR A 58 0.63 -4.30 -9.86
C TYR A 58 -0.71 -4.82 -10.40
N ILE A 59 -0.78 -5.24 -11.66
CA ILE A 59 -2.04 -5.57 -12.36
C ILE A 59 -2.87 -6.71 -11.73
N HIS A 60 -2.20 -7.60 -10.98
CA HIS A 60 -2.82 -8.77 -10.35
C HIS A 60 -3.13 -8.57 -8.86
N LEU A 61 -2.83 -7.40 -8.29
CA LEU A 61 -3.12 -7.15 -6.87
C LEU A 61 -4.63 -7.18 -6.59
N LYS A 62 -5.45 -6.68 -7.52
CA LYS A 62 -6.92 -6.74 -7.45
C LYS A 62 -7.49 -8.15 -7.26
N ASP A 63 -6.74 -9.20 -7.61
CA ASP A 63 -7.18 -10.59 -7.52
C ASP A 63 -6.94 -11.19 -6.13
N ILE A 64 -6.09 -10.56 -5.31
CA ILE A 64 -5.65 -11.06 -4.00
C ILE A 64 -6.06 -10.16 -2.82
N VAL A 65 -6.61 -8.97 -3.09
CA VAL A 65 -7.09 -8.03 -2.05
C VAL A 65 -8.52 -7.59 -2.30
N LYS A 66 -9.15 -7.06 -1.26
CA LYS A 66 -10.51 -6.53 -1.29
C LYS A 66 -10.66 -5.40 -2.30
N GLU A 67 -9.70 -4.48 -2.34
CA GLU A 67 -9.71 -3.34 -3.24
C GLU A 67 -8.30 -2.90 -3.60
N HIS A 68 -8.04 -2.74 -4.89
CA HIS A 68 -6.80 -2.19 -5.42
C HIS A 68 -7.11 -0.93 -6.22
N ARG A 69 -6.58 0.20 -5.75
CA ARG A 69 -6.76 1.53 -6.34
C ARG A 69 -5.45 1.95 -6.98
N GLY A 70 -5.49 2.24 -8.27
CA GLY A 70 -4.37 2.85 -8.96
C GLY A 70 -4.51 4.36 -8.96
N CYS A 71 -3.51 5.07 -8.43
CA CYS A 71 -3.47 6.53 -8.49
C CYS A 71 -3.00 6.95 -9.90
N ASN A 72 -3.88 7.58 -10.69
CA ASN A 72 -3.43 8.39 -11.82
C ASN A 72 -2.89 9.69 -11.24
N SER A 73 -1.72 10.15 -11.72
CA SER A 73 -1.16 11.46 -11.35
C SER A 73 -2.07 12.66 -11.73
N PHE A 74 -3.23 12.40 -12.36
CA PHE A 74 -4.25 13.38 -12.73
C PHE A 74 -5.38 13.55 -11.69
N ASP A 75 -5.50 12.67 -10.70
CA ASP A 75 -6.56 12.75 -9.66
C ASP A 75 -6.18 13.67 -8.48
N LEU A 76 -5.08 14.42 -8.60
CA LEU A 76 -4.50 15.31 -7.59
C LEU A 76 -4.71 16.82 -7.87
N ILE A 77 -5.60 17.18 -8.81
CA ILE A 77 -5.93 18.58 -9.17
C ILE A 77 -7.35 18.94 -8.72
#